data_AF-A0A0G1UGZ6-F1
#
_entry.id   AF-A0A0G1UGZ6-F1
#
_cell.length_a   1.000
_cell.length_b   1.000
_cell.length_c   1.000
_cell.angle_alpha   90.00
_cell.angle_beta   90.00
_cell.angle_gamma   90.00
#
_symmetry.space_group_name_H-M   'P 1'
#
loop_
_entity.id
_entity.type
_entity.pdbx_description
1 polymer ?
#
loop_
_entity_poly.entity_id
_entity_poly.type
_entity_poly.pdbx_seq_one_letter_code
_entity_poly.pdbx_strand_id
1 'polypeptide(L)'
;MPKAATAGLSMVPLLLPNDRLIVEKSSDYKVDDIIVFLKDGKFVAHRLVYINERDDYFITMGDNNPRGEKIFPRQILGKVNTIARNGREINLEHVYLAQSSNYLVAIRKINLALITSKISYLILKGLPVHIYFTGTPPKRIYKDFDILISEKDFSKAAEKLGELGFIRTEVIPSHTPNDKKYRKSTEISFVKPSSLFPIVIDLHIEPSIGFARARGLNKLFPGLSSFSGYLREGRKVRLVSGMKLPLLETSLFALYLMLHFYQHNFQGMFRLDFLYRVLSREDLDWGKLARLITKFQLENFTFPVLMFLGLYKGFNFPKSFLKKVKPTFDKVIVAKIIVRTVSPFRNDQRTLEKALKRLFWSFLLSPLALFEKLKLLLHPDVASYFLPSIKFLVFSSFKNSFKSFSAFL
;
A
#
# COMPACT_ATOMS: atom_id res chain seq x y z
N MET A 1 -3.51 24.92 27.79
CA MET A 1 -3.28 23.60 27.16
C MET A 1 -1.78 23.33 27.12
N PRO A 2 -1.31 22.12 27.49
CA PRO A 2 0.11 21.77 27.40
C PRO A 2 0.59 21.79 25.95
N LYS A 3 1.81 22.31 25.72
CA LYS A 3 2.47 22.41 24.41
C LYS A 3 3.73 21.55 24.42
N ALA A 4 3.86 20.62 23.46
CA ALA A 4 5.03 19.76 23.31
C ALA A 4 5.72 20.02 21.96
N ALA A 5 7.04 20.26 21.95
CA ALA A 5 7.81 20.44 20.72
C ALA A 5 8.17 19.09 20.07
N THR A 6 8.04 19.00 18.75
CA THR A 6 8.39 17.80 17.97
C THR A 6 9.88 17.80 17.60
N ALA A 7 10.54 16.65 17.76
CA ALA A 7 11.95 16.45 17.35
C ALA A 7 12.15 15.31 16.33
N GLY A 8 11.15 14.43 16.16
CA GLY A 8 11.25 13.24 15.31
C GLY A 8 10.68 13.41 13.90
N LEU A 9 11.09 12.51 12.99
CA LEU A 9 10.61 12.45 11.60
C LEU A 9 9.49 11.40 11.38
N SER A 10 9.00 10.77 12.44
CA SER A 10 8.07 9.62 12.35
C SER A 10 6.69 10.01 11.83
N MET A 11 6.28 11.28 11.95
CA MET A 11 4.97 11.78 11.54
C MET A 11 5.04 12.73 10.32
N VAL A 12 6.20 12.84 9.68
CA VAL A 12 6.37 13.63 8.45
C VAL A 12 5.55 13.01 7.29
N PRO A 13 4.91 13.81 6.42
CA PRO A 13 5.00 15.27 6.31
C PRO A 13 3.96 16.04 7.14
N LEU A 14 3.14 15.36 7.93
CA LEU A 14 2.05 16.01 8.66
C LEU A 14 2.59 16.84 9.82
N LEU A 15 3.38 16.22 10.70
CA LEU A 15 4.10 16.89 11.78
C LEU A 15 5.56 17.05 11.37
N LEU A 16 6.04 18.29 11.37
CA LEU A 16 7.42 18.66 11.06
C LEU A 16 8.21 18.86 12.36
N PRO A 17 9.55 18.77 12.33
CA PRO A 17 10.37 19.18 13.47
C PRO A 17 10.07 20.62 13.89
N ASN A 18 10.11 20.88 15.20
CA ASN A 18 9.82 22.16 15.86
C ASN A 18 8.35 22.61 15.88
N ASP A 19 7.42 21.80 15.36
CA ASP A 19 5.99 22.02 15.62
C ASP A 19 5.70 21.90 17.12
N ARG A 20 4.80 22.73 17.63
CA ARG A 20 4.25 22.56 18.99
C ARG A 20 2.88 21.89 18.90
N LEU A 21 2.72 20.74 19.50
CA LEU A 21 1.44 20.02 19.53
C LEU A 21 0.55 20.59 20.63
N ILE A 22 -0.69 20.94 20.29
CA ILE A 22 -1.72 21.27 21.27
C ILE A 22 -2.44 19.97 21.62
N VAL A 23 -2.27 19.52 22.86
CA VAL A 23 -2.80 18.23 23.33
C VAL A 23 -4.05 18.45 24.16
N GLU A 24 -5.14 17.82 23.74
CA GLU A 24 -6.43 17.83 24.43
C GLU A 24 -6.66 16.50 25.13
N LYS A 25 -6.96 16.54 26.43
CA LYS A 25 -7.34 15.34 27.19
C LYS A 25 -8.65 14.79 26.60
N SER A 26 -8.70 13.48 26.38
CA SER A 26 -9.87 12.81 25.85
C SER A 26 -9.88 11.37 26.34
N SER A 27 -11.06 10.75 26.39
CA SER A 27 -11.24 9.31 26.61
C SER A 27 -11.88 8.61 25.41
N ASP A 28 -12.39 9.38 24.44
CA ASP A 28 -12.95 8.88 23.18
C ASP A 28 -11.86 8.96 22.11
N TYR A 29 -11.23 7.82 21.84
CA TYR A 29 -10.17 7.66 20.84
C TYR A 29 -10.66 6.85 19.66
N LYS A 30 -10.34 7.30 18.45
CA LYS A 30 -10.74 6.64 17.20
C LYS A 30 -9.52 6.32 16.34
N VAL A 31 -9.69 5.31 15.49
CA VAL A 31 -8.71 5.04 14.42
C VAL A 31 -8.52 6.32 13.59
N ASP A 32 -7.27 6.57 13.20
CA ASP A 32 -6.76 7.77 12.55
C ASP A 32 -6.57 9.01 13.44
N ASP A 33 -6.95 9.00 14.72
CA ASP A 33 -6.57 10.06 15.65
C ASP A 33 -5.05 10.07 15.87
N ILE A 34 -4.49 11.27 16.05
CA ILE A 34 -3.10 11.42 16.50
C ILE A 34 -3.13 11.63 18.00
N ILE A 35 -2.39 10.79 18.72
CA ILE A 35 -2.34 10.84 20.18
C ILE A 35 -0.91 11.07 20.65
N VAL A 36 -0.79 11.70 21.82
CA VAL A 36 0.48 11.80 22.54
C VAL A 36 0.44 10.83 23.71
N PHE A 37 1.46 9.99 23.82
CA PHE A 37 1.59 9.01 24.90
C PHE A 37 3.01 8.99 25.47
N LEU A 38 3.14 8.51 26.71
CA LEU A 38 4.43 8.35 27.37
C LEU A 38 5.00 6.95 27.10
N LYS A 39 6.24 6.92 26.61
CA LYS A 39 7.01 5.69 26.36
C LYS A 39 8.47 5.93 26.73
N ASP A 40 9.02 5.07 27.57
CA ASP A 40 10.43 5.11 27.99
C ASP A 40 10.86 6.52 28.47
N GLY A 41 9.98 7.19 29.22
CA GLY A 41 10.20 8.55 29.73
C GLY A 41 10.07 9.67 28.69
N LYS A 42 9.70 9.36 27.44
CA LYS A 42 9.57 10.31 26.33
C LYS A 42 8.13 10.42 25.84
N PHE A 43 7.73 11.63 25.46
CA PHE A 43 6.45 11.85 24.78
C PHE A 43 6.57 11.49 23.31
N VAL A 44 5.68 10.64 22.84
CA VAL A 44 5.62 10.18 21.45
C VAL A 44 4.26 10.55 20.87
N ALA A 45 4.26 11.16 19.69
CA ALA A 45 3.05 11.46 18.94
C ALA A 45 2.95 10.52 17.74
N HIS A 46 1.94 9.65 17.70
CA HIS A 46 1.69 8.74 16.58
C HIS A 46 0.19 8.64 16.29
N ARG A 47 -0.14 8.13 15.10
CA ARG A 47 -1.52 7.86 14.71
C ARG A 47 -2.01 6.53 15.29
N LEU A 48 -3.21 6.50 15.82
CA LEU A 48 -3.92 5.26 16.14
C LEU A 48 -4.29 4.53 14.86
N VAL A 49 -3.77 3.32 14.67
CA VAL A 49 -4.05 2.49 13.48
C VAL A 49 -4.92 1.28 13.79
N TYR A 50 -5.08 0.94 15.07
CA TYR A 50 -5.96 -0.15 15.51
C TYR A 50 -6.32 0.03 16.99
N ILE A 51 -7.54 -0.36 17.32
CA ILE A 51 -8.10 -0.36 18.67
C ILE A 51 -8.61 -1.77 18.92
N ASN A 52 -8.10 -2.43 19.96
CA ASN A 52 -8.63 -3.69 20.47
C ASN A 52 -9.37 -3.42 21.77
N GLU A 53 -10.69 -3.26 21.69
CA GLU A 53 -11.54 -3.01 22.86
C GLU A 53 -11.59 -4.22 23.80
N ARG A 54 -11.52 -5.44 23.26
CA ARG A 54 -11.60 -6.67 24.05
C ARG A 54 -10.41 -6.84 25.00
N ASP A 55 -9.22 -6.53 24.52
CA ASP A 55 -7.96 -6.73 25.25
C ASP A 55 -7.40 -5.40 25.80
N ASP A 56 -8.20 -4.33 25.74
CA ASP A 56 -7.89 -2.96 26.19
C ASP A 56 -6.50 -2.45 25.76
N TYR A 57 -6.21 -2.52 24.46
CA TYR A 57 -4.97 -1.97 23.92
C TYR A 57 -5.16 -1.33 22.56
N PHE A 58 -4.27 -0.39 22.25
CA PHE A 58 -4.20 0.24 20.94
C PHE A 58 -2.89 -0.09 20.23
N ILE A 59 -2.89 0.01 18.91
CA ILE A 59 -1.66 0.06 18.12
C ILE A 59 -1.54 1.45 17.52
N THR A 60 -0.40 2.09 17.76
CA THR A 60 -0.04 3.36 17.13
C THR A 60 1.04 3.17 16.09
N MET A 61 1.10 4.06 15.10
CA MET A 61 2.18 4.07 14.11
C MET A 61 2.42 5.50 13.61
N GLY A 62 3.69 5.85 13.43
CA GLY A 62 4.04 7.08 12.74
C GLY A 62 3.70 7.01 11.24
N ASP A 63 3.26 8.11 10.63
CA ASP A 63 2.97 8.17 9.18
C ASP A 63 4.20 7.81 8.31
N ASN A 64 5.40 8.02 8.83
CA ASN A 64 6.69 7.66 8.25
C ASN A 64 7.44 6.58 9.07
N ASN A 65 6.78 5.95 10.05
CA ASN A 65 7.37 4.87 10.85
C ASN A 65 6.93 3.50 10.28
N PRO A 66 7.87 2.60 9.93
CA PRO A 66 7.52 1.30 9.34
C PRO A 66 6.94 0.28 10.34
N ARG A 67 6.89 0.57 11.64
CA ARG A 67 6.43 -0.40 12.65
C ARG A 67 5.41 0.22 13.60
N GLY A 68 4.32 -0.50 13.82
CA GLY A 68 3.33 -0.18 14.82
C GLY A 68 3.77 -0.61 16.21
N GLU A 69 3.25 0.08 17.22
CA GLU A 69 3.59 -0.10 18.62
C GLU A 69 2.33 -0.30 19.44
N LYS A 70 2.33 -1.34 20.28
CA LYS A 70 1.25 -1.59 21.24
C LYS A 70 1.38 -0.63 22.42
N ILE A 71 0.27 0.01 22.77
CA ILE A 71 0.15 0.88 23.93
C ILE A 71 -1.18 0.61 24.66
N PHE A 72 -1.28 1.07 25.90
CA PHE A 72 -2.47 0.99 26.73
C PHE A 72 -3.09 2.38 26.94
N PRO A 73 -4.41 2.50 27.13
CA PRO A 73 -5.08 3.79 27.30
C PRO A 73 -4.46 4.69 28.37
N ARG A 74 -4.03 4.10 29.49
CA ARG A 74 -3.35 4.79 30.60
C ARG A 74 -2.05 5.51 30.22
N GLN A 75 -1.43 5.14 29.11
CA GLN A 75 -0.20 5.79 28.64
C GLN A 75 -0.49 7.08 27.86
N ILE A 76 -1.74 7.31 27.48
CA ILE A 76 -2.14 8.39 26.58
C ILE A 76 -2.43 9.65 27.38
N LEU A 77 -1.78 10.75 27.00
CA LEU A 77 -2.01 12.06 27.58
C LEU A 77 -3.23 12.75 26.97
N GLY A 78 -3.43 12.55 25.66
CA GLY A 78 -4.50 13.19 24.92
C GLY A 78 -4.36 13.05 23.41
N LYS A 79 -5.29 13.65 22.69
CA LYS A 79 -5.31 13.73 21.22
C LYS A 79 -4.76 15.06 20.74
N VAL A 80 -4.25 15.07 19.51
CA VAL A 80 -3.75 16.25 18.80
C VAL A 80 -4.71 16.55 17.66
N ASN A 81 -5.33 17.73 17.70
CA ASN A 81 -6.12 18.28 16.60
C ASN A 81 -5.47 19.51 15.95
N THR A 82 -4.54 20.15 16.66
CA THR A 82 -3.97 21.44 16.28
C THR A 82 -2.47 21.45 16.55
N ILE A 83 -1.72 22.05 15.62
CA ILE A 83 -0.28 22.30 15.75
C ILE A 83 -0.01 23.80 15.69
N ALA A 84 0.96 24.29 16.47
CA ALA A 84 1.48 25.63 16.30
C ALA A 84 2.81 25.56 15.53
N ARG A 85 2.84 26.18 14.35
CA ARG A 85 3.99 26.22 13.44
C ARG A 85 4.25 27.67 13.02
N ASN A 86 5.47 28.17 13.22
CA ASN A 86 5.85 29.55 12.87
C ASN A 86 4.89 30.62 13.42
N GLY A 87 4.46 30.47 14.67
CA GLY A 87 3.53 31.40 15.33
C GLY A 87 2.06 31.29 14.91
N ARG A 88 1.70 30.34 14.03
CA ARG A 88 0.31 30.11 13.60
C ARG A 88 -0.22 28.79 14.13
N GLU A 89 -1.47 28.78 14.57
CA GLU A 89 -2.19 27.56 14.90
C GLU A 89 -2.84 26.98 13.64
N ILE A 90 -2.62 25.68 13.40
CA ILE A 90 -3.06 24.96 12.21
C ILE A 90 -3.84 23.74 12.68
N ASN A 91 -5.13 23.70 12.37
CA ASN A 91 -5.95 22.51 12.57
C ASN A 91 -5.54 21.43 11.55
N LEU A 92 -5.33 20.20 12.03
CA LEU A 92 -4.93 19.07 11.19
C LEU A 92 -5.95 18.76 10.09
N GLU A 93 -7.24 18.96 10.35
CA GLU A 93 -8.30 18.81 9.35
C GLU A 93 -8.09 19.74 8.16
N HIS A 94 -7.70 21.00 8.41
CA HIS A 94 -7.39 21.95 7.34
C HIS A 94 -6.19 21.49 6.52
N VAL A 95 -5.21 20.80 7.12
CA VAL A 95 -4.06 20.23 6.39
C VAL A 95 -4.53 19.11 5.45
N TYR A 96 -5.37 18.18 5.93
CA TYR A 96 -5.90 17.10 5.10
C TYR A 96 -6.79 17.63 3.96
N LEU A 97 -7.63 18.61 4.24
CA LEU A 97 -8.49 19.25 3.23
C LEU A 97 -7.68 20.01 2.18
N ALA A 98 -6.68 20.79 2.60
CA ALA A 98 -5.80 21.52 1.68
C ALA A 98 -5.01 20.54 0.78
N GLN A 99 -4.44 19.48 1.36
CA GLN A 99 -3.73 18.45 0.60
C GLN A 99 -4.67 17.75 -0.39
N SER A 100 -5.83 17.30 0.08
CA SER A 100 -6.83 16.62 -0.77
C SER A 100 -7.31 17.51 -1.91
N SER A 101 -7.53 18.79 -1.65
CA SER A 101 -7.99 19.75 -2.66
C SER A 101 -6.93 19.97 -3.75
N ASN A 102 -5.68 20.21 -3.35
CA ASN A 102 -4.56 20.34 -4.30
C ASN A 102 -4.39 19.09 -5.15
N TYR A 103 -4.56 17.92 -4.54
CA TYR A 103 -4.47 16.63 -5.19
C TYR A 103 -5.59 16.43 -6.23
N LEU A 104 -6.84 16.73 -5.87
CA LEU A 104 -7.99 16.64 -6.77
C LEU A 104 -7.89 17.62 -7.95
N VAL A 105 -7.37 18.83 -7.73
CA VAL A 105 -7.11 19.80 -8.81
C VAL A 105 -6.12 19.24 -9.83
N ALA A 106 -5.02 18.61 -9.37
CA ALA A 106 -4.06 17.98 -10.26
C ALA A 106 -4.70 16.84 -11.05
N ILE A 107 -5.45 15.96 -10.38
CA ILE A 107 -6.17 14.85 -11.02
C ILE A 107 -7.18 15.35 -12.06
N ARG A 108 -7.88 16.45 -11.80
CA ARG A 108 -8.78 17.06 -12.77
C ARG A 108 -8.04 17.47 -14.05
N LYS A 109 -6.89 18.14 -13.92
CA LYS A 109 -6.07 18.54 -15.08
C LYS A 109 -5.59 17.33 -15.88
N ILE A 110 -5.17 16.28 -15.19
CA ILE A 110 -4.68 15.05 -15.80
C ILE A 110 -5.81 14.30 -16.51
N ASN A 111 -6.96 14.15 -15.85
CA ASN A 111 -8.16 13.56 -16.46
C ASN A 111 -8.52 14.28 -17.76
N LEU A 112 -8.59 15.62 -17.75
CA LEU A 112 -8.87 16.41 -18.94
C LEU A 112 -7.82 16.19 -20.04
N ALA A 113 -6.52 16.22 -19.70
CA ALA A 113 -5.45 16.01 -20.67
C ALA A 113 -5.51 14.62 -21.33
N LEU A 114 -5.79 13.56 -20.54
CA LEU A 114 -5.90 12.20 -21.04
C LEU A 114 -7.15 12.02 -21.91
N ILE A 115 -8.32 12.52 -21.46
CA ILE A 115 -9.58 12.45 -22.22
C ILE A 115 -9.46 13.19 -23.56
N THR A 116 -8.99 14.45 -23.55
CA THR A 116 -8.83 15.25 -24.78
C THR A 116 -7.85 14.60 -25.74
N SER A 117 -6.83 13.92 -25.21
CA SER A 117 -5.86 13.17 -25.99
C SER A 117 -6.35 11.79 -26.45
N LYS A 118 -7.61 11.42 -26.15
CA LYS A 118 -8.21 10.11 -26.43
C LYS A 118 -7.40 8.94 -25.84
N ILE A 119 -6.75 9.17 -24.70
CA ILE A 119 -5.98 8.14 -23.98
C ILE A 119 -6.92 7.39 -23.04
N SER A 120 -7.04 6.09 -23.27
CA SER A 120 -7.80 5.21 -22.38
C SER A 120 -6.97 4.88 -21.15
N TYR A 121 -7.53 5.14 -19.96
CA TYR A 121 -6.87 4.83 -18.70
C TYR A 121 -7.87 4.32 -17.65
N LEU A 122 -7.33 3.77 -16.56
CA LEU A 122 -8.09 3.29 -15.40
C LEU A 122 -7.35 3.71 -14.12
N ILE A 123 -8.05 4.29 -13.15
CA ILE A 123 -7.45 4.61 -11.85
C ILE A 123 -7.48 3.36 -10.97
N LEU A 124 -6.30 2.92 -10.50
CA LEU A 124 -6.14 1.73 -9.66
C LEU A 124 -6.06 2.06 -8.17
N LYS A 125 -5.42 3.17 -7.79
CA LYS A 125 -5.31 3.60 -6.40
C LYS A 125 -5.29 5.12 -6.29
N GLY A 126 -5.34 5.61 -5.05
CA GLY A 126 -5.17 7.02 -4.74
C GLY A 126 -6.45 7.67 -4.18
N LEU A 127 -6.39 8.99 -4.02
CA LEU A 127 -7.44 9.77 -3.37
C LEU A 127 -8.84 9.66 -4.03
N PRO A 128 -9.00 9.69 -5.37
CA PRO A 128 -10.34 9.59 -5.96
C PRO A 128 -11.02 8.26 -5.67
N VAL A 129 -10.23 7.19 -5.65
CA VAL A 129 -10.72 5.85 -5.32
C VAL A 129 -11.17 5.82 -3.87
N HIS A 130 -10.36 6.38 -2.95
CA HIS A 130 -10.77 6.50 -1.55
C HIS A 130 -12.10 7.24 -1.41
N ILE A 131 -12.21 8.45 -1.96
CA ILE A 131 -13.42 9.29 -1.85
C ILE A 131 -14.64 8.59 -2.44
N TYR A 132 -14.52 7.90 -3.59
CA TYR A 132 -15.63 7.16 -4.18
C TYR A 132 -16.17 6.07 -3.23
N PHE A 133 -15.27 5.38 -2.53
CA PHE A 133 -15.64 4.26 -1.66
C PHE A 133 -16.06 4.70 -0.25
N THR A 134 -15.52 5.80 0.28
CA THR A 134 -15.76 6.24 1.67
C THR A 134 -16.63 7.49 1.80
N GLY A 135 -16.81 8.26 0.72
CA GLY A 135 -17.56 9.52 0.72
C GLY A 135 -16.82 10.72 1.31
N THR A 136 -15.67 10.51 1.99
CA THR A 136 -14.94 11.57 2.69
C THR A 136 -13.45 11.54 2.36
N PRO A 137 -12.74 12.68 2.46
CA PRO A 137 -11.29 12.68 2.44
C PRO A 137 -10.71 11.84 3.60
N PRO A 138 -9.58 11.18 3.38
CA PRO A 138 -8.89 10.42 4.43
C PRO A 138 -8.24 11.38 5.43
N LYS A 139 -8.19 10.99 6.71
CA LYS A 139 -7.36 11.67 7.74
C LYS A 139 -5.87 11.30 7.60
N ARG A 140 -5.38 11.17 6.37
CA ARG A 140 -4.00 10.79 6.02
C ARG A 140 -3.60 11.47 4.72
N ILE A 141 -2.33 11.85 4.62
CA ILE A 141 -1.74 12.40 3.40
C ILE A 141 -1.59 11.32 2.33
N TYR A 142 -2.22 11.53 1.18
CA TYR A 142 -2.02 10.72 -0.03
C TYR A 142 -0.93 11.34 -0.90
N LYS A 143 0.05 10.54 -1.32
CA LYS A 143 1.19 11.03 -2.14
C LYS A 143 1.10 10.55 -3.58
N ASP A 144 0.57 9.36 -3.79
CA ASP A 144 0.62 8.59 -5.03
C ASP A 144 -0.78 8.18 -5.52
N PHE A 145 -0.99 8.27 -6.83
CA PHE A 145 -2.14 7.65 -7.49
C PHE A 145 -1.67 6.88 -8.71
N ASP A 146 -2.25 5.71 -8.89
CA ASP A 146 -1.84 4.78 -9.95
C ASP A 146 -2.87 4.82 -11.04
N ILE A 147 -2.38 4.92 -12.27
CA ILE A 147 -3.22 4.72 -13.44
C ILE A 147 -2.67 3.59 -14.31
N LEU A 148 -3.56 2.73 -14.73
CA LEU A 148 -3.31 1.69 -15.72
C LEU A 148 -3.64 2.24 -17.11
N ILE A 149 -2.66 2.20 -18.00
CA ILE A 149 -2.79 2.61 -19.40
C ILE A 149 -2.33 1.49 -20.33
N SER A 150 -2.70 1.60 -21.61
CA SER A 150 -2.20 0.68 -22.62
C SER A 150 -0.75 1.03 -22.98
N GLU A 151 0.06 0.03 -23.35
CA GLU A 151 1.46 0.25 -23.73
C GLU A 151 1.60 1.22 -24.90
N LYS A 152 0.70 1.14 -25.88
CA LYS A 152 0.67 2.05 -27.04
C LYS A 152 0.40 3.51 -26.68
N ASP A 153 -0.31 3.77 -25.58
CA ASP A 153 -0.65 5.13 -25.15
C ASP A 153 0.40 5.69 -24.18
N PHE A 154 1.39 4.89 -23.76
CA PHE A 154 2.36 5.25 -22.73
C PHE A 154 3.13 6.53 -23.07
N SER A 155 3.75 6.58 -24.26
CA SER A 155 4.56 7.73 -24.67
C SER A 155 3.75 9.01 -24.72
N LYS A 156 2.51 8.93 -25.24
CA LYS A 156 1.59 10.06 -25.32
C LYS A 156 1.13 10.52 -23.93
N ALA A 157 0.84 9.59 -23.02
CA ALA A 157 0.49 9.92 -21.65
C ALA A 157 1.65 10.60 -20.91
N ALA A 158 2.88 10.09 -21.07
CA ALA A 158 4.09 10.67 -20.50
C ALA A 158 4.33 12.11 -21.00
N GLU A 159 4.16 12.34 -22.31
CA GLU A 159 4.24 13.69 -22.91
C GLU A 159 3.22 14.64 -22.27
N LYS A 160 1.95 14.23 -22.16
CA LYS A 160 0.89 15.05 -21.52
C LYS A 160 1.14 15.31 -20.04
N LEU A 161 1.75 14.38 -19.32
CA LEU A 161 2.19 14.66 -17.95
C LEU A 161 3.32 15.69 -17.91
N GLY A 162 4.28 15.61 -18.84
CA GLY A 162 5.34 16.59 -19.01
C GLY A 162 4.82 18.00 -19.26
N GLU A 163 3.85 18.15 -20.18
CA GLU A 163 3.16 19.43 -20.45
C GLU A 163 2.48 20.01 -19.20
N LEU A 164 2.00 19.16 -18.29
CA LEU A 164 1.41 19.56 -17.01
C LEU A 164 2.45 19.87 -15.92
N GLY A 165 3.74 19.81 -16.24
CA GLY A 165 4.86 20.09 -15.33
C GLY A 165 5.22 18.92 -14.42
N PHE A 166 4.86 17.69 -14.77
CA PHE A 166 5.36 16.50 -14.08
C PHE A 166 6.72 16.09 -14.64
N ILE A 167 7.64 15.76 -13.73
CA ILE A 167 8.99 15.30 -14.06
C ILE A 167 9.01 13.79 -13.89
N ARG A 168 9.47 13.09 -14.93
CA ARG A 168 9.68 11.65 -14.87
C ARG A 168 10.75 11.34 -13.83
N THR A 169 10.43 10.51 -12.86
CA THR A 169 11.40 10.00 -11.89
C THR A 169 11.72 8.56 -12.25
N GLU A 170 12.97 8.30 -12.60
CA GLU A 170 13.48 6.93 -12.57
C GLU A 170 13.66 6.57 -11.10
N VAL A 171 12.61 6.05 -10.45
CA VAL A 171 12.74 5.51 -9.09
C VAL A 171 13.55 4.21 -9.20
N ILE A 172 14.87 4.35 -9.28
CA ILE A 172 15.82 3.28 -9.03
C ILE A 172 16.47 3.61 -7.68
N PRO A 173 16.15 2.90 -6.59
CA PRO A 173 17.16 2.65 -5.57
C PRO A 173 18.19 1.75 -6.25
N SER A 174 19.14 2.36 -6.94
CA SER A 174 20.26 1.71 -7.60
C SER A 174 21.20 1.23 -6.52
N HIS A 175 21.16 -0.07 -6.20
CA HIS A 175 22.21 -0.69 -5.41
C HIS A 175 23.31 -1.31 -6.28
N THR A 176 23.22 -1.26 -7.61
CA THR A 176 24.29 -1.76 -8.50
C THR A 176 24.41 -0.99 -9.82
N PRO A 177 25.64 -0.64 -10.27
CA PRO A 177 25.93 0.04 -11.55
C PRO A 177 25.52 -0.72 -12.84
N ASN A 178 25.12 -2.00 -12.74
CA ASN A 178 24.80 -2.85 -13.89
C ASN A 178 23.29 -2.86 -14.28
N ASP A 179 22.50 -1.90 -13.78
CA ASP A 179 21.05 -1.87 -13.99
C ASP A 179 20.61 -1.53 -15.44
N LYS A 180 21.54 -1.19 -16.34
CA LYS A 180 21.25 -0.93 -17.77
C LYS A 180 20.68 -2.14 -18.52
N LYS A 181 20.78 -3.36 -17.97
CA LYS A 181 20.25 -4.60 -18.55
C LYS A 181 18.81 -4.94 -18.13
N TYR A 182 18.18 -4.16 -17.24
CA TYR A 182 16.81 -4.45 -16.81
C TYR A 182 15.79 -3.88 -17.80
N ARG A 183 14.95 -4.79 -18.32
CA ARG A 183 13.82 -4.55 -19.22
C ARG A 183 12.99 -3.33 -18.80
N LYS A 184 12.39 -2.65 -19.80
CA LYS A 184 11.37 -1.59 -19.67
C LYS A 184 10.49 -1.86 -18.44
N SER A 185 10.61 -1.00 -17.43
CA SER A 185 9.75 -1.07 -16.24
C SER A 185 8.28 -1.01 -16.68
N THR A 186 7.44 -1.85 -16.09
CA THR A 186 5.98 -1.82 -16.31
C THR A 186 5.31 -0.64 -15.62
N GLU A 187 6.08 0.12 -14.84
CA GLU A 187 5.64 1.22 -14.00
C GLU A 187 6.68 2.34 -14.10
N ILE A 188 6.24 3.57 -14.37
CA ILE A 188 7.10 4.76 -14.38
C ILE A 188 6.40 5.84 -13.57
N SER A 189 7.13 6.37 -12.59
CA SER A 189 6.66 7.42 -11.71
C SER A 189 6.92 8.81 -12.32
N PHE A 190 5.99 9.72 -12.07
CA PHE A 190 6.04 11.12 -12.44
C PHE A 190 5.74 11.95 -11.21
N VAL A 191 6.61 12.89 -10.89
CA VAL A 191 6.45 13.77 -9.73
C VAL A 191 6.23 15.18 -10.20
N LYS A 192 5.18 15.82 -9.69
CA LYS A 192 5.04 17.27 -9.79
C LYS A 192 5.59 17.89 -8.50
N PRO A 193 6.73 18.59 -8.57
CA PRO A 193 7.25 19.31 -7.42
C PRO A 193 6.20 20.33 -6.96
N SER A 194 5.86 20.29 -5.67
CA SER A 194 5.09 21.33 -5.00
C SER A 194 5.72 21.56 -3.63
N SER A 195 5.59 22.77 -3.08
CA SER A 195 6.35 23.18 -1.88
C SER A 195 5.97 22.41 -0.62
N LEU A 196 4.77 21.80 -0.55
CA LEU A 196 4.25 21.17 0.67
C LEU A 196 3.84 19.70 0.49
N PHE A 197 3.23 19.34 -0.65
CA PHE A 197 2.74 17.98 -0.89
C PHE A 197 3.00 17.57 -2.34
N PRO A 198 4.16 16.95 -2.63
CA PRO A 198 4.44 16.49 -3.97
C PRO A 198 3.37 15.48 -4.41
N ILE A 199 2.96 15.61 -5.67
CA ILE A 199 1.98 14.70 -6.26
C ILE A 199 2.75 13.72 -7.13
N VAL A 200 2.62 12.44 -6.81
CA VAL A 200 3.23 11.34 -7.55
C VAL A 200 2.15 10.62 -8.35
N ILE A 201 2.48 10.31 -9.59
CA ILE A 201 1.65 9.53 -10.50
C ILE A 201 2.47 8.34 -10.94
N ASP A 202 1.95 7.14 -10.72
CA ASP A 202 2.56 5.95 -11.28
C ASP A 202 1.78 5.55 -12.54
N LEU A 203 2.45 5.61 -13.69
CA LEU A 203 1.93 5.11 -14.96
C LEU A 203 2.24 3.63 -15.07
N HIS A 204 1.22 2.79 -14.94
CA HIS A 204 1.31 1.35 -15.07
C HIS A 204 0.88 0.89 -16.46
N ILE A 205 1.69 0.02 -17.06
CA ILE A 205 1.31 -0.79 -18.22
C ILE A 205 0.69 -2.11 -17.73
N GLU A 206 1.21 -2.67 -16.64
CA GLU A 206 0.70 -3.88 -15.99
C GLU A 206 0.35 -3.56 -14.53
N PRO A 207 -0.71 -4.16 -13.95
CA PRO A 207 -1.01 -3.96 -12.54
C PRO A 207 0.14 -4.48 -11.69
N SER A 208 0.62 -3.64 -10.77
CA SER A 208 1.65 -4.03 -9.81
C SER A 208 1.03 -4.98 -8.79
N ILE A 209 1.01 -6.29 -9.08
CA ILE A 209 0.51 -7.36 -8.18
C ILE A 209 1.56 -8.46 -8.01
N GLY A 210 2.26 -8.81 -9.09
CA GLY A 210 3.32 -9.82 -9.10
C GLY A 210 4.72 -9.23 -8.89
N PHE A 211 5.69 -9.83 -9.58
CA PHE A 211 7.08 -9.42 -9.65
C PHE A 211 7.31 -8.60 -10.92
N ALA A 212 7.41 -7.28 -10.79
CA ALA A 212 7.66 -6.39 -11.92
C ALA A 212 9.01 -6.67 -12.64
N ARG A 213 10.05 -7.03 -11.87
CA ARG A 213 11.42 -7.27 -12.37
C ARG A 213 11.75 -8.74 -12.61
N ALA A 214 11.07 -9.67 -11.93
CA ALA A 214 11.29 -11.11 -12.04
C ALA A 214 10.04 -11.80 -12.61
N ARG A 215 9.62 -11.40 -13.82
CA ARG A 215 8.33 -11.80 -14.41
C ARG A 215 8.15 -13.31 -14.56
N GLY A 216 9.23 -14.09 -14.65
CA GLY A 216 9.18 -15.56 -14.60
C GLY A 216 8.43 -16.10 -13.37
N LEU A 217 8.55 -15.43 -12.22
CA LEU A 217 7.85 -15.80 -10.98
C LEU A 217 6.35 -15.52 -11.02
N ASN A 218 5.87 -14.70 -11.96
CA ASN A 218 4.42 -14.47 -12.11
C ASN A 218 3.68 -15.75 -12.51
N LYS A 219 4.39 -16.76 -13.04
CA LYS A 219 3.83 -18.10 -13.28
C LYS A 219 3.38 -18.82 -12.01
N LEU A 220 3.90 -18.44 -10.83
CA LEU A 220 3.38 -18.93 -9.54
C LEU A 220 1.91 -18.52 -9.32
N PHE A 221 1.39 -17.59 -10.13
CA PHE A 221 0.05 -17.03 -10.11
C PHE A 221 -0.66 -17.34 -11.44
N PRO A 222 -1.19 -18.56 -11.63
CA PRO A 222 -1.63 -19.04 -12.95
C PRO A 222 -2.69 -18.17 -13.66
N GLY A 223 -3.50 -17.38 -12.94
CA GLY A 223 -4.48 -16.46 -13.54
C GLY A 223 -4.07 -14.98 -13.61
N LEU A 224 -2.86 -14.60 -13.18
CA LEU A 224 -2.48 -13.18 -13.06
C LEU A 224 -2.44 -12.45 -14.42
N SER A 225 -1.98 -13.11 -15.48
CA SER A 225 -1.93 -12.51 -16.83
C SER A 225 -3.35 -12.20 -17.35
N SER A 226 -4.25 -13.17 -17.29
CA SER A 226 -5.65 -13.00 -17.70
C SER A 226 -6.37 -11.99 -16.83
N PHE A 227 -6.11 -11.97 -15.52
CA PHE A 227 -6.68 -10.98 -14.59
C PHE A 227 -6.24 -9.56 -14.98
N SER A 228 -4.95 -9.38 -15.31
CA SER A 228 -4.40 -8.08 -15.72
C SER A 228 -5.06 -7.51 -16.97
N GLY A 229 -5.35 -8.36 -17.97
CA GLY A 229 -6.14 -7.99 -19.13
C GLY A 229 -7.57 -7.59 -18.75
N TYR A 230 -8.21 -8.40 -17.90
CA TYR A 230 -9.59 -8.20 -17.46
C TYR A 230 -9.79 -6.90 -16.65
N LEU A 231 -8.79 -6.43 -15.91
CA LEU A 231 -8.85 -5.15 -15.21
C LEU A 231 -9.16 -3.99 -16.16
N ARG A 232 -8.57 -3.99 -17.36
CA ARG A 232 -8.76 -2.91 -18.35
C ARG A 232 -10.19 -2.90 -18.89
N GLU A 233 -10.78 -4.08 -19.08
CA GLU A 233 -12.16 -4.26 -19.55
C GLU A 233 -13.19 -3.88 -18.49
N GLY A 234 -12.89 -4.14 -17.22
CA GLY A 234 -13.78 -3.87 -16.09
C GLY A 234 -13.93 -2.42 -15.67
N ARG A 235 -13.47 -1.47 -16.50
CA ARG A 235 -13.60 -0.03 -16.25
C ARG A 235 -15.07 0.41 -16.28
N LYS A 236 -15.44 1.27 -15.33
CA LYS A 236 -16.73 1.97 -15.29
C LYS A 236 -16.46 3.45 -15.02
N VAL A 237 -17.12 4.32 -15.77
CA VAL A 237 -17.08 5.76 -15.49
C VAL A 237 -17.92 6.02 -14.25
N ARG A 238 -17.32 6.68 -13.25
CA ARG A 238 -17.93 7.05 -11.98
C ARG A 238 -17.79 8.54 -11.73
N LEU A 239 -18.78 9.14 -11.07
CA LEU A 239 -18.71 10.52 -10.62
C LEU A 239 -17.99 10.57 -9.27
N VAL A 240 -16.88 11.31 -9.19
CA VAL A 240 -16.11 11.52 -7.96
C VAL A 240 -15.77 13.00 -7.87
N SER A 241 -16.25 13.68 -6.82
CA SER A 241 -16.01 15.11 -6.61
C SER A 241 -16.31 15.96 -7.86
N GLY A 242 -17.42 15.68 -8.54
CA GLY A 242 -17.82 16.38 -9.78
C GLY A 242 -17.08 15.96 -11.05
N MET A 243 -16.13 15.01 -10.97
CA MET A 243 -15.36 14.50 -12.12
C MET A 243 -15.86 13.13 -12.56
N LYS A 244 -15.98 12.92 -13.87
CA LYS A 244 -16.17 11.58 -14.46
C LYS A 244 -14.82 10.91 -14.57
N LEU A 245 -14.59 9.85 -13.77
CA LEU A 245 -13.32 9.11 -13.70
C LEU A 245 -13.52 7.63 -14.03
N PRO A 246 -12.61 6.99 -14.78
CA PRO A 246 -12.65 5.54 -15.03
C PRO A 246 -12.13 4.78 -13.80
N LEU A 247 -13.04 4.12 -13.08
CA LEU A 247 -12.74 3.28 -11.90
C LEU A 247 -13.12 1.83 -12.17
N LEU A 248 -12.64 0.90 -11.34
CA LEU A 248 -13.09 -0.49 -11.38
C LEU A 248 -14.48 -0.63 -10.76
N GLU A 249 -15.27 -1.58 -11.27
CA GLU A 249 -16.49 -2.01 -10.58
C GLU A 249 -16.15 -2.65 -9.22
N THR A 250 -17.01 -2.45 -8.21
CA THR A 250 -16.79 -2.79 -6.79
C THR A 250 -16.25 -4.20 -6.57
N SER A 251 -16.85 -5.23 -7.19
CA SER A 251 -16.41 -6.62 -7.03
C SER A 251 -15.03 -6.88 -7.61
N LEU A 252 -14.74 -6.32 -8.78
CA LEU A 252 -13.42 -6.43 -9.41
C LEU A 252 -12.36 -5.61 -8.64
N PHE A 253 -12.75 -4.45 -8.11
CA PHE A 253 -11.89 -3.61 -7.28
C PHE A 253 -11.55 -4.28 -5.95
N ALA A 254 -12.51 -4.93 -5.30
CA ALA A 254 -12.28 -5.70 -4.09
C ALA A 254 -11.24 -6.81 -4.32
N LEU A 255 -11.36 -7.55 -5.43
CA LEU A 255 -10.35 -8.56 -5.80
C LEU A 255 -8.98 -7.93 -6.04
N TYR A 256 -8.90 -6.81 -6.76
CA TYR A 256 -7.65 -6.07 -6.94
C TYR A 256 -7.01 -5.67 -5.60
N LEU A 257 -7.79 -5.13 -4.66
CA LEU A 257 -7.30 -4.74 -3.34
C LEU A 257 -6.82 -5.92 -2.49
N MET A 258 -7.48 -7.08 -2.58
CA MET A 258 -7.00 -8.31 -1.91
C MET A 258 -5.61 -8.70 -2.43
N LEU A 259 -5.42 -8.69 -3.74
CA LEU A 259 -4.13 -9.01 -4.36
C LEU A 259 -3.06 -7.95 -4.08
N HIS A 260 -3.43 -6.69 -4.01
CA HIS A 260 -2.54 -5.59 -3.62
C HIS A 260 -2.10 -5.72 -2.15
N PHE A 261 -3.00 -6.10 -1.24
CA PHE A 261 -2.62 -6.38 0.15
C PHE A 261 -1.66 -7.58 0.24
N TYR A 262 -1.91 -8.63 -0.55
CA TYR A 262 -0.98 -9.75 -0.71
C TYR A 262 0.39 -9.30 -1.23
N GLN A 263 0.44 -8.46 -2.27
CA GLN A 263 1.68 -7.95 -2.86
C GLN A 263 2.52 -7.19 -1.82
N HIS A 264 1.85 -6.54 -0.87
CA HIS A 264 2.46 -5.92 0.30
C HIS A 264 2.73 -6.90 1.45
N ASN A 265 2.80 -8.20 1.18
CA ASN A 265 3.02 -9.27 2.16
C ASN A 265 2.03 -9.22 3.33
N PHE A 266 0.78 -8.86 3.08
CA PHE A 266 -0.26 -8.69 4.10
C PHE A 266 0.08 -7.63 5.16
N GLN A 267 0.84 -6.60 4.76
CA GLN A 267 1.26 -5.51 5.63
C GLN A 267 0.55 -4.19 5.29
N GLY A 268 0.44 -3.35 6.32
CA GLY A 268 -0.18 -2.03 6.28
C GLY A 268 -1.65 -2.09 6.64
N MET A 269 -1.96 -1.92 7.92
CA MET A 269 -3.32 -1.96 8.47
C MET A 269 -4.29 -1.06 7.69
N PHE A 270 -3.87 0.13 7.28
CA PHE A 270 -4.68 1.04 6.47
C PHE A 270 -5.16 0.44 5.13
N ARG A 271 -4.42 -0.49 4.53
CA ARG A 271 -4.85 -1.22 3.32
C ARG A 271 -5.98 -2.18 3.64
N LEU A 272 -5.87 -2.88 4.78
CA LEU A 272 -6.89 -3.80 5.28
C LEU A 272 -8.16 -3.03 5.67
N ASP A 273 -8.01 -1.86 6.31
CA ASP A 273 -9.12 -0.95 6.64
C ASP A 273 -9.84 -0.45 5.40
N PHE A 274 -9.09 -0.06 4.37
CA PHE A 274 -9.70 0.37 3.12
C PHE A 274 -10.43 -0.78 2.42
N LEU A 275 -9.82 -1.97 2.37
CA LEU A 275 -10.46 -3.17 1.82
C LEU A 275 -11.74 -3.53 2.60
N TYR A 276 -11.73 -3.45 3.92
CA TYR A 276 -12.92 -3.63 4.76
C TYR A 276 -14.04 -2.68 4.32
N ARG A 277 -13.76 -1.38 4.16
CA ARG A 277 -14.76 -0.40 3.71
C ARG A 277 -15.32 -0.71 2.32
N VAL A 278 -14.48 -1.17 1.39
CA VAL A 278 -14.93 -1.60 0.05
C VAL A 278 -15.83 -2.83 0.14
N LEU A 279 -15.48 -3.79 0.99
CA LEU A 279 -16.24 -5.03 1.15
C LEU A 279 -17.56 -4.83 1.91
N SER A 280 -17.66 -3.79 2.73
CA SER A 280 -18.87 -3.42 3.46
C SER A 280 -19.90 -2.65 2.63
N ARG A 281 -19.64 -2.39 1.33
CA ARG A 281 -20.60 -1.68 0.50
C ARG A 281 -21.78 -2.54 0.10
N GLU A 282 -22.94 -1.90 0.06
CA GLU A 282 -24.21 -2.52 -0.37
C GLU A 282 -24.19 -2.94 -1.84
N ASP A 283 -23.45 -2.21 -2.69
CA ASP A 283 -23.34 -2.50 -4.13
C ASP A 283 -22.34 -3.62 -4.47
N LEU A 284 -21.78 -4.31 -3.48
CA LEU A 284 -20.89 -5.45 -3.69
C LEU A 284 -21.67 -6.72 -4.06
N ASP A 285 -21.39 -7.26 -5.25
CA ASP A 285 -21.88 -8.58 -5.66
C ASP A 285 -20.90 -9.68 -5.21
N TRP A 286 -21.19 -10.28 -4.05
CA TRP A 286 -20.44 -11.43 -3.51
C TRP A 286 -20.39 -12.63 -4.46
N GLY A 287 -21.45 -12.89 -5.22
CA GLY A 287 -21.51 -13.98 -6.18
C GLY A 287 -20.54 -13.74 -7.33
N LYS A 288 -20.48 -12.52 -7.84
CA LYS A 288 -19.50 -12.09 -8.85
C LYS A 288 -18.08 -12.11 -8.32
N LEU A 289 -17.83 -11.60 -7.11
CA LEU A 289 -16.51 -11.65 -6.49
C LEU A 289 -15.99 -13.10 -6.39
N ALA A 290 -16.82 -14.04 -5.92
CA ALA A 290 -16.47 -15.46 -5.90
C ALA A 290 -16.17 -16.00 -7.30
N ARG A 291 -17.01 -15.70 -8.29
CA ARG A 291 -16.78 -16.11 -9.69
C ARG A 291 -15.46 -15.55 -10.23
N LEU A 292 -15.10 -14.31 -9.92
CA LEU A 292 -13.84 -13.70 -10.35
C LEU A 292 -12.64 -14.41 -9.69
N ILE A 293 -12.70 -14.65 -8.38
CA ILE A 293 -11.64 -15.35 -7.66
C ILE A 293 -11.40 -16.73 -8.29
N THR A 294 -12.46 -17.51 -8.52
CA THR A 294 -12.34 -18.85 -9.10
C THR A 294 -11.96 -18.85 -10.58
N LYS A 295 -12.52 -17.92 -11.38
CA LYS A 295 -12.15 -17.76 -12.80
C LYS A 295 -10.65 -17.58 -12.98
N PHE A 296 -9.99 -16.86 -12.07
CA PHE A 296 -8.56 -16.59 -12.14
C PHE A 296 -7.73 -17.47 -11.20
N GLN A 297 -8.31 -18.48 -10.54
CA GLN A 297 -7.63 -19.39 -9.62
C GLN A 297 -6.85 -18.66 -8.51
N LEU A 298 -7.49 -17.67 -7.87
CA LEU A 298 -6.88 -16.76 -6.89
C LEU A 298 -7.28 -17.06 -5.44
N GLU A 299 -7.96 -18.18 -5.19
CA GLU A 299 -8.43 -18.60 -3.86
C GLU A 299 -7.27 -18.60 -2.85
N ASN A 300 -6.14 -19.21 -3.21
CA ASN A 300 -5.00 -19.36 -2.30
C ASN A 300 -4.39 -18.01 -1.88
N PHE A 301 -4.50 -16.98 -2.72
CA PHE A 301 -3.93 -15.66 -2.46
C PHE A 301 -4.91 -14.72 -1.75
N THR A 302 -6.21 -14.89 -2.01
CA THR A 302 -7.27 -14.07 -1.42
C THR A 302 -7.73 -14.60 -0.06
N PHE A 303 -7.72 -15.91 0.16
CA PHE A 303 -8.21 -16.51 1.40
C PHE A 303 -7.47 -16.05 2.67
N PRO A 304 -6.13 -15.91 2.70
CA PRO A 304 -5.44 -15.31 3.85
C PRO A 304 -5.93 -13.89 4.14
N VAL A 305 -6.26 -13.10 3.12
CA VAL A 305 -6.81 -11.74 3.29
C VAL A 305 -8.17 -11.77 3.99
N LEU A 306 -9.04 -12.71 3.63
CA LEU A 306 -10.33 -12.90 4.30
C LEU A 306 -10.12 -13.23 5.78
N MET A 307 -9.11 -14.05 6.10
CA MET A 307 -8.77 -14.36 7.49
C MET A 307 -8.22 -13.15 8.26
N PHE A 308 -7.41 -12.29 7.63
CA PHE A 308 -6.99 -11.02 8.24
C PHE A 308 -8.18 -10.11 8.54
N LEU A 309 -9.14 -10.00 7.62
CA LEU A 309 -10.36 -9.23 7.83
C LEU A 309 -11.22 -9.80 8.97
N GLY A 310 -11.37 -11.13 9.03
CA GLY A 310 -12.05 -11.78 10.15
C GLY A 310 -11.37 -11.50 11.49
N LEU A 311 -10.04 -11.62 11.54
CA LEU A 311 -9.26 -11.46 12.78
C LEU A 311 -9.21 -10.01 13.28
N TYR A 312 -8.92 -9.04 12.41
CA TYR A 312 -8.66 -7.65 12.81
C TYR A 312 -9.84 -6.70 12.58
N LYS A 313 -10.89 -7.14 11.89
CA LYS A 313 -12.09 -6.31 11.65
C LYS A 313 -13.40 -6.99 12.05
N GLY A 314 -13.35 -8.23 12.55
CA GLY A 314 -14.55 -9.00 12.88
C GLY A 314 -15.49 -9.18 11.68
N PHE A 315 -14.95 -9.15 10.45
CA PHE A 315 -15.78 -9.16 9.25
C PHE A 315 -16.46 -10.52 9.05
N ASN A 316 -17.78 -10.51 8.92
CA ASN A 316 -18.59 -11.70 8.67
C ASN A 316 -18.89 -11.85 7.18
N PHE A 317 -18.33 -12.89 6.57
CA PHE A 317 -18.54 -13.17 5.15
C PHE A 317 -19.79 -14.03 4.93
N PRO A 318 -20.51 -13.86 3.80
CA PRO A 318 -21.59 -14.78 3.43
C PRO A 318 -21.10 -16.22 3.33
N LYS A 319 -21.82 -17.17 3.95
CA LYS A 319 -21.45 -18.59 3.94
C LYS A 319 -21.32 -19.15 2.52
N SER A 320 -22.21 -18.73 1.63
CA SER A 320 -22.20 -19.11 0.20
C SER A 320 -20.95 -18.62 -0.54
N PHE A 321 -20.46 -17.43 -0.19
CA PHE A 321 -19.19 -16.88 -0.70
C PHE A 321 -18.02 -17.71 -0.20
N LEU A 322 -17.89 -17.90 1.11
CA LEU A 322 -16.79 -18.66 1.70
C LEU A 322 -16.71 -20.08 1.16
N LYS A 323 -17.85 -20.76 0.97
CA LYS A 323 -17.89 -22.12 0.41
C LYS A 323 -17.27 -22.19 -0.99
N LYS A 324 -17.42 -21.14 -1.80
CA LYS A 324 -16.89 -21.09 -3.17
C LYS A 324 -15.41 -20.75 -3.25
N VAL A 325 -14.93 -19.86 -2.36
CA VAL A 325 -13.54 -19.34 -2.43
C VAL A 325 -12.59 -20.02 -1.45
N LYS A 326 -13.07 -20.99 -0.66
CA LYS A 326 -12.25 -21.74 0.28
C LYS A 326 -11.28 -22.65 -0.50
N PRO A 327 -9.96 -22.52 -0.30
CA PRO A 327 -8.99 -23.35 -0.99
C PRO A 327 -8.92 -24.76 -0.38
N THR A 328 -8.04 -25.59 -0.92
CA THR A 328 -7.74 -26.93 -0.38
C THR A 328 -7.23 -26.86 1.07
N PHE A 329 -7.37 -27.97 1.80
CA PHE A 329 -7.05 -28.01 3.23
C PHE A 329 -5.61 -27.62 3.57
N ASP A 330 -4.63 -28.06 2.79
CA ASP A 330 -3.22 -27.68 2.93
C ASP A 330 -3.03 -26.15 2.81
N LYS A 331 -3.73 -25.50 1.88
CA LYS A 331 -3.67 -24.04 1.69
C LYS A 331 -4.37 -23.28 2.82
N VAL A 332 -5.44 -23.84 3.40
CA VAL A 332 -6.06 -23.29 4.61
C VAL A 332 -5.06 -23.32 5.79
N ILE A 333 -4.25 -24.38 5.92
CA ILE A 333 -3.19 -24.44 6.94
C ILE A 333 -2.15 -23.35 6.70
N VAL A 334 -1.66 -23.21 5.46
CA VAL A 334 -0.70 -22.15 5.10
C VAL A 334 -1.28 -20.76 5.41
N ALA A 335 -2.54 -20.51 5.07
CA ALA A 335 -3.22 -19.24 5.37
C ALA A 335 -3.27 -18.95 6.88
N LYS A 336 -3.56 -19.97 7.72
CA LYS A 336 -3.50 -19.86 9.18
C LYS A 336 -2.11 -19.51 9.69
N ILE A 337 -1.06 -20.12 9.12
CA ILE A 337 0.33 -19.81 9.48
C ILE A 337 0.66 -18.36 9.12
N ILE A 338 0.29 -17.90 7.93
CA ILE A 338 0.51 -16.51 7.49
C ILE A 338 -0.14 -15.53 8.47
N VAL A 339 -1.42 -15.72 8.79
CA VAL A 339 -2.18 -14.80 9.65
C VAL A 339 -1.61 -14.73 11.07
N ARG A 340 -1.04 -15.83 11.57
CA ARG A 340 -0.39 -15.88 12.90
C ARG A 340 1.01 -15.28 12.92
N THR A 341 1.75 -15.35 11.82
CA THR A 341 3.17 -14.97 11.77
C THR A 341 3.39 -13.57 11.19
N VAL A 342 2.46 -13.09 10.36
CA VAL A 342 2.55 -11.80 9.69
C VAL A 342 1.71 -10.77 10.43
N SER A 343 2.36 -9.69 10.88
CA SER A 343 1.67 -8.56 11.49
C SER A 343 1.28 -7.53 10.42
N PRO A 344 -0.01 -7.11 10.35
CA PRO A 344 -0.44 -6.03 9.46
C PRO A 344 0.04 -4.65 9.93
N PHE A 345 0.54 -4.54 11.16
CA PHE A 345 1.07 -3.32 11.76
C PHE A 345 2.53 -3.04 11.38
N ARG A 346 2.92 -3.45 10.17
CA ARG A 346 4.22 -3.13 9.57
C ARG A 346 4.00 -2.45 8.24
N ASN A 347 5.00 -1.67 7.83
CA ASN A 347 5.18 -1.13 6.50
C ASN A 347 6.67 -1.23 6.22
N ASP A 348 7.17 -2.45 6.00
CA ASP A 348 8.60 -2.64 5.71
C ASP A 348 9.00 -1.69 4.57
N GLN A 349 10.24 -1.19 4.51
CA GLN A 349 10.71 -0.37 3.39
C GLN A 349 11.81 -1.06 2.59
N ARG A 350 12.44 -2.12 3.13
CA ARG A 350 13.53 -2.85 2.49
C ARG A 350 13.03 -3.71 1.34
N THR A 351 13.48 -3.37 0.12
CA THR A 351 13.00 -3.95 -1.14
C THR A 351 13.30 -5.44 -1.27
N LEU A 352 14.50 -5.89 -0.84
CA LEU A 352 14.89 -7.30 -0.95
C LEU A 352 14.16 -8.21 0.04
N GLU A 353 14.12 -7.84 1.33
CA GLU A 353 13.42 -8.63 2.36
C GLU A 353 11.94 -8.78 1.99
N LYS A 354 11.31 -7.71 1.50
CA LYS A 354 9.96 -7.77 0.94
C LYS A 354 9.83 -8.75 -0.23
N ALA A 355 10.77 -8.70 -1.17
CA ALA A 355 10.75 -9.55 -2.35
C ALA A 355 10.93 -11.03 -1.99
N LEU A 356 11.82 -11.35 -1.05
CA LEU A 356 12.03 -12.70 -0.54
C LEU A 356 10.82 -13.22 0.23
N LYS A 357 10.24 -12.41 1.13
CA LYS A 357 8.98 -12.75 1.82
C LYS A 357 7.86 -13.01 0.82
N ARG A 358 7.73 -12.16 -0.20
CA ARG A 358 6.72 -12.35 -1.25
C ARG A 358 6.93 -13.64 -1.99
N LEU A 359 8.17 -13.93 -2.41
CA LEU A 359 8.52 -15.17 -3.09
C LEU A 359 8.18 -16.39 -2.24
N PHE A 360 8.54 -16.37 -0.96
CA PHE A 360 8.20 -17.43 -0.02
C PHE A 360 6.69 -17.68 0.05
N TRP A 361 5.90 -16.62 0.21
CA TRP A 361 4.44 -16.74 0.20
C TRP A 361 3.89 -17.17 -1.16
N SER A 362 4.41 -16.65 -2.27
CA SER A 362 4.03 -17.07 -3.62
C SER A 362 4.26 -18.57 -3.81
N PHE A 363 5.41 -19.08 -3.35
CA PHE A 363 5.77 -20.48 -3.47
C PHE A 363 4.82 -21.38 -2.68
N LEU A 364 4.53 -21.02 -1.42
CA LEU A 364 3.63 -21.82 -0.57
C LEU A 364 2.18 -21.77 -1.05
N LEU A 365 1.69 -20.60 -1.46
CA LEU A 365 0.31 -20.41 -1.89
C LEU A 365 0.06 -20.87 -3.33
N SER A 366 1.08 -20.92 -4.18
CA SER A 366 0.91 -21.35 -5.57
C SER A 366 0.31 -22.76 -5.67
N PRO A 367 -0.66 -22.98 -6.59
CA PRO A 367 -1.25 -24.29 -6.83
C PRO A 367 -0.37 -25.20 -7.70
N LEU A 368 0.75 -24.70 -8.25
CA LEU A 368 1.62 -25.49 -9.11
C LEU A 368 2.22 -26.71 -8.36
N ALA A 369 2.63 -27.73 -9.10
CA ALA A 369 3.41 -28.84 -8.55
C ALA A 369 4.79 -28.36 -8.05
N LEU A 370 5.35 -29.04 -7.05
CA LEU A 370 6.63 -28.65 -6.43
C LEU A 370 7.76 -28.52 -7.46
N PHE A 371 7.87 -29.48 -8.38
CA PHE A 371 8.89 -29.48 -9.43
C PHE A 371 8.78 -28.23 -10.33
N GLU A 372 7.57 -27.85 -10.75
CA GLU A 372 7.35 -26.64 -11.55
C GLU A 372 7.75 -25.38 -10.78
N LYS A 373 7.44 -25.30 -9.49
CA LYS A 373 7.86 -24.15 -8.66
C LYS A 373 9.38 -24.07 -8.55
N LEU A 374 10.06 -25.19 -8.35
CA LEU A 374 11.53 -25.25 -8.27
C LEU A 374 12.17 -24.83 -9.60
N LYS A 375 11.63 -25.28 -10.73
CA LYS A 375 12.07 -24.87 -12.07
C LYS A 375 11.98 -23.35 -12.27
N LEU A 376 10.94 -22.69 -11.73
CA LEU A 376 10.81 -21.23 -11.80
C LEU A 376 11.89 -20.48 -11.02
N LEU A 377 12.42 -21.05 -9.93
CA LEU A 377 13.52 -20.44 -9.18
C LEU A 377 14.83 -20.40 -9.98
N LEU A 378 14.99 -21.33 -10.93
CA LEU A 378 16.15 -21.41 -11.83
C LEU A 378 16.03 -20.51 -13.06
N HIS A 379 14.91 -19.79 -13.23
CA HIS A 379 14.70 -18.94 -14.40
C HIS A 379 15.72 -17.78 -14.40
N PRO A 380 16.32 -17.41 -15.55
CA PRO A 380 17.36 -16.38 -15.62
C PRO A 380 16.98 -15.03 -14.99
N ASP A 381 15.74 -14.58 -15.23
CA ASP A 381 15.20 -13.34 -14.64
C ASP A 381 15.08 -13.37 -13.10
N VAL A 382 15.02 -14.56 -12.49
CA VAL A 382 14.94 -14.73 -11.03
C VAL A 382 16.33 -14.68 -10.42
N ALA A 383 17.27 -15.42 -11.03
CA ALA A 383 18.67 -15.37 -10.66
C ALA A 383 19.21 -13.94 -10.76
N SER A 384 18.95 -13.23 -11.86
CA SER A 384 19.39 -11.84 -12.02
C SER A 384 18.79 -10.89 -10.99
N TYR A 385 17.53 -11.09 -10.60
CA TYR A 385 16.86 -10.23 -9.63
C TYR A 385 17.34 -10.45 -8.19
N PHE A 386 17.59 -11.68 -7.76
CA PHE A 386 17.97 -11.98 -6.37
C PHE A 386 19.49 -12.08 -6.13
N LEU A 387 20.29 -12.55 -7.10
CA LEU A 387 21.74 -12.76 -6.91
C LEU A 387 22.51 -11.50 -6.51
N PRO A 388 22.30 -10.32 -7.13
CA PRO A 388 23.03 -9.11 -6.74
C PRO A 388 22.75 -8.72 -5.29
N SER A 389 21.51 -8.87 -4.86
CA SER A 389 21.08 -8.53 -3.51
C SER A 389 21.55 -9.54 -2.46
N ILE A 390 21.61 -10.83 -2.80
CA ILE A 390 22.21 -11.87 -1.96
C ILE A 390 23.72 -11.64 -1.82
N LYS A 391 24.42 -11.40 -2.93
CA LYS A 391 25.85 -11.05 -2.92
C LYS A 391 26.11 -9.85 -2.01
N PHE A 392 25.33 -8.77 -2.16
CA PHE A 392 25.45 -7.59 -1.31
C PHE A 392 25.28 -7.92 0.18
N LEU A 393 24.27 -8.71 0.56
CA LEU A 393 24.08 -9.14 1.94
C LEU A 393 25.27 -9.92 2.49
N VAL A 394 25.75 -10.91 1.74
CA VAL A 394 26.92 -11.73 2.13
C VAL A 394 28.16 -10.85 2.28
N PHE A 395 28.50 -10.04 1.27
CA PHE A 395 29.66 -9.13 1.31
C PHE A 395 29.56 -8.08 2.42
N SER A 396 28.38 -7.54 2.69
CA SER A 396 28.17 -6.57 3.78
C SER A 396 28.33 -7.21 5.17
N SER A 397 27.89 -8.46 5.33
CA SER A 397 28.09 -9.24 6.56
C SER A 397 29.57 -9.51 6.80
N PHE A 398 30.31 -9.95 5.77
CA PHE A 398 31.76 -10.17 5.86
C PHE A 398 32.53 -8.89 6.19
N LYS A 399 32.17 -7.75 5.57
CA LYS A 399 32.83 -6.46 5.82
C LYS A 399 32.58 -5.93 7.25
N ASN A 400 31.39 -6.16 7.79
CA ASN A 400 31.06 -5.79 9.17
C ASN A 400 31.77 -6.70 10.19
N SER A 401 31.89 -8.00 9.91
CA SER A 401 32.68 -8.94 10.73
C SER A 401 34.17 -8.62 10.72
N PHE A 402 34.72 -8.16 9.58
CA PHE A 402 36.12 -7.71 9.51
C PHE A 402 36.36 -6.41 10.28
N LYS A 403 35.42 -5.45 10.24
CA LYS A 403 35.50 -4.20 11.03
C LYS A 403 35.39 -4.43 12.54
N SER A 404 34.61 -5.42 12.99
CA SER A 404 34.57 -5.79 14.41
C SER A 404 35.84 -6.51 14.86
N PHE A 405 36.52 -7.21 13.95
CA PHE A 405 37.79 -7.89 14.24
C PHE A 405 38.97 -6.91 14.26
N SER A 406 39.00 -5.92 13.37
CA SER A 406 40.03 -4.86 13.35
C SER A 406 39.85 -3.78 14.43
N ALA A 407 38.76 -3.83 15.20
CA ALA A 407 38.56 -2.98 16.38
C ALA A 407 38.93 -3.73 17.69
N PHE A 408 39.31 -5.01 17.58
CA PHE A 408 39.74 -5.88 18.66
C PHE A 408 41.25 -6.18 18.63
N LEU A 409 41.93 -5.77 17.56
CA LEU A 409 43.38 -5.66 17.40
C LEU A 409 43.75 -4.18 17.44
#